data_AF-A0A7S7RGV9-F1
#
_entry.id   AF-A0A7S7RGV9-F1
#
_cell.length_a   1.000
_cell.length_b   1.000
_cell.length_c   1.000
_cell.angle_alpha   90.00
_cell.angle_beta   90.00
_cell.angle_gamma   90.00
#
_symmetry.space_group_name_H-M   'P 1'
#
loop_
_entity.id
_entity.type
_entity.pdbx_description
1 polymer ?
#
loop_
_entity_poly.entity_id
_entity_poly.type
_entity_poly.pdbx_seq_one_letter_code
_entity_poly.pdbx_strand_id
1 'polypeptide(L)'
;MEIQFSFLNEFLLGKKLVPRNWGILLKDIEKDLNELVKSNIGSNDQLSEEVKIYLNNIKDDEKNYKFLNKLIEFLISSKEGEMKTIFGNYKSKLINELLNIKKRYQDKNLYLSEAAKEANYILKFGLSHLEKEQREIVSKIKNTRKKVQELNTTKDKNIELINSELSSFGLENIITYSKVGLNTDYFPRDKISDGLQNFYDKKLKHFSSELFEEINELLKDDVLFNLYLELIKEANVDLVDSDKYIMEHLINFPTLKMLIGNLEKIGSESELSDNEKENKYSIELIDDSTIENSVSDENFKNFVILEESPLLIRLFEDRQLFGKLLMELYEIESFIKRSLVESFGMEWKAKINMNTDTKYKTIIEFYNLVKKIIGKLTESENYEIITFKRNKYVVIEKKVEVFFSIFNNIINQQNLINNLENRIKQYHQDLSESQQRYTESTQKLKENVILLQNELKNLLKKEYIIKGINK
;
A
#
# COMPACT_ATOMS: atom_id res chain seq x y z
N MET A 1 58.22 19.34 22.36
CA MET A 1 58.69 18.93 21.01
C MET A 1 57.57 18.15 20.36
N GLU A 2 57.30 18.34 19.08
CA GLU A 2 56.16 17.72 18.42
C GLU A 2 56.58 16.48 17.63
N ILE A 3 55.78 15.43 17.69
CA ILE A 3 55.96 14.18 16.94
C ILE A 3 54.66 13.91 16.19
N GLN A 4 54.71 13.79 14.87
CA GLN A 4 53.54 13.33 14.12
C GLN A 4 53.32 11.84 14.38
N PHE A 5 52.07 11.45 14.59
CA PHE A 5 51.69 10.09 14.94
C PHE A 5 52.22 9.06 13.93
N SER A 6 52.20 9.40 12.64
CA SER A 6 52.72 8.55 11.55
C SER A 6 54.20 8.16 11.71
N PHE A 7 55.00 9.01 12.38
CA PHE A 7 56.42 8.79 12.62
C PHE A 7 56.74 8.30 14.03
N LEU A 8 55.73 7.99 14.86
CA LEU A 8 55.95 7.65 16.26
C LEU A 8 56.80 6.38 16.44
N ASN A 9 56.52 5.32 15.66
CA ASN A 9 57.33 4.10 15.70
C ASN A 9 58.77 4.33 15.23
N GLU A 10 58.97 5.12 14.18
CA GLU A 10 60.31 5.49 13.71
C GLU A 10 61.06 6.33 14.74
N PHE A 11 60.36 7.22 15.43
CA PHE A 11 60.91 8.00 16.52
C PHE A 11 61.35 7.11 17.70
N LEU A 12 60.51 6.17 18.13
CA LEU A 12 60.84 5.20 19.19
C LEU A 12 62.11 4.39 18.84
N LEU A 13 62.21 3.93 17.59
CA LEU A 13 63.38 3.22 17.07
C LEU A 13 64.62 4.11 16.96
N GLY A 14 64.48 5.33 16.43
CA GLY A 14 65.57 6.29 16.24
C GLY A 14 66.18 6.76 17.56
N LYS A 15 65.36 6.89 18.62
CA LYS A 15 65.81 7.18 19.98
C LYS A 15 66.32 5.94 20.73
N LYS A 16 66.32 4.77 20.10
CA LYS A 16 66.69 3.48 20.71
C LYS A 16 65.88 3.16 21.98
N LEU A 17 64.65 3.66 22.07
CA LEU A 17 63.75 3.37 23.20
C LEU A 17 63.16 1.97 23.11
N VAL A 18 63.08 1.43 21.90
CA VAL A 18 62.57 0.09 21.59
C VAL A 18 63.53 -0.59 20.60
N PRO A 19 63.77 -1.91 20.69
CA PRO A 19 64.65 -2.63 19.77
C PRO A 19 64.08 -2.73 18.33
N ARG A 20 64.96 -2.91 17.33
CA ARG A 20 64.54 -3.05 15.91
C ARG A 20 63.65 -4.28 15.65
N ASN A 21 63.85 -5.35 16.40
CA ASN A 21 63.07 -6.59 16.29
C ASN A 21 61.86 -6.64 17.24
N TRP A 22 61.37 -5.48 17.71
CA TRP A 22 60.25 -5.40 18.66
C TRP A 22 59.02 -6.17 18.22
N GLY A 23 58.70 -6.20 16.92
CA GLY A 23 57.51 -6.89 16.43
C GLY A 23 57.56 -8.42 16.62
N ILE A 24 58.76 -9.02 16.55
CA ILE A 24 58.96 -10.44 16.83
C ILE A 24 58.83 -10.68 18.34
N LEU A 25 59.52 -9.87 19.14
CA LEU A 25 59.50 -9.96 20.60
C LEU A 25 58.08 -9.77 21.16
N LEU A 26 57.30 -8.85 20.59
CA LEU A 26 55.93 -8.59 20.99
C LEU A 26 55.04 -9.80 20.67
N LYS A 27 55.16 -10.38 19.47
CA LYS A 27 54.42 -11.59 19.09
C LYS A 27 54.71 -12.77 20.03
N ASP A 28 55.96 -12.97 20.41
CA ASP A 28 56.34 -14.03 21.34
C ASP A 28 55.69 -13.81 22.72
N ILE A 29 55.66 -12.57 23.21
CA ILE A 29 55.00 -12.23 24.48
C ILE A 29 53.48 -12.39 24.40
N GLU A 30 52.84 -11.92 23.32
CA GLU A 30 51.40 -12.09 23.05
C GLU A 30 51.03 -13.58 23.03
N LYS A 31 51.86 -14.42 22.40
CA LYS A 31 51.68 -15.87 22.35
C LYS A 31 51.76 -16.49 23.76
N ASP A 32 52.80 -16.17 24.51
CA ASP A 32 52.98 -16.69 25.87
C ASP A 32 51.84 -16.27 26.81
N LEU A 33 51.36 -15.02 26.67
CA LEU A 33 50.20 -14.52 27.40
C LEU A 33 48.93 -15.29 27.02
N ASN A 34 48.70 -15.51 25.73
CA ASN A 34 47.53 -16.25 25.25
C ASN A 34 47.53 -17.71 25.71
N GLU A 35 48.67 -18.38 25.66
CA GLU A 35 48.83 -19.75 26.14
C GLU A 35 48.64 -19.85 27.66
N LEU A 36 49.20 -18.90 28.42
CA LEU A 36 49.03 -18.84 29.87
C LEU A 36 47.57 -18.63 30.27
N VAL A 37 46.87 -17.73 29.57
CA VAL A 37 45.46 -17.46 29.81
C VAL A 37 44.59 -18.66 29.43
N LYS A 38 44.79 -19.27 28.25
CA LYS A 38 44.02 -20.45 27.80
C LYS A 38 44.20 -21.66 28.73
N SER A 39 45.42 -21.93 29.18
CA SER A 39 45.74 -23.08 30.05
C SER A 39 45.18 -22.95 31.47
N ASN A 40 44.85 -21.74 31.92
CA ASN A 40 44.32 -21.49 33.27
C ASN A 40 42.80 -21.23 33.31
N ILE A 41 42.16 -20.84 32.19
CA ILE A 41 40.70 -20.62 32.12
C ILE A 41 39.90 -21.93 32.23
N GLY A 42 40.37 -23.02 31.64
CA GLY A 42 39.61 -24.27 31.53
C GLY A 42 39.73 -25.24 32.71
N SER A 43 40.67 -25.03 33.62
CA SER A 43 41.16 -26.09 34.53
C SER A 43 41.46 -25.64 35.97
N ASN A 44 41.19 -24.38 36.33
CA ASN A 44 41.55 -23.85 37.64
C ASN A 44 40.31 -23.52 38.48
N ASP A 45 39.90 -24.47 39.33
CA ASP A 45 38.77 -24.33 40.28
C ASP A 45 38.97 -23.20 41.31
N GLN A 46 40.18 -22.65 41.39
CA GLN A 46 40.55 -21.61 42.35
C GLN A 46 40.25 -20.18 41.89
N LEU A 47 39.97 -19.95 40.59
CA LEU A 47 39.67 -18.61 40.06
C LEU A 47 38.27 -18.15 40.48
N SER A 48 38.13 -16.89 40.93
CA SER A 48 36.81 -16.30 41.19
C SER A 48 35.94 -16.25 39.92
N GLU A 49 34.62 -16.35 40.11
CA GLU A 49 33.67 -16.34 38.98
C GLU A 49 33.76 -15.05 38.16
N GLU A 50 34.04 -13.92 38.80
CA GLU A 50 34.22 -12.64 38.10
C GLU A 50 35.46 -12.64 37.21
N VAL A 51 36.54 -13.32 37.62
CA VAL A 51 37.77 -13.44 36.81
C VAL A 51 37.51 -14.32 35.60
N LYS A 52 36.78 -15.43 35.78
CA LYS A 52 36.38 -16.33 34.69
C LYS A 52 35.49 -15.60 33.67
N ILE A 53 34.51 -14.82 34.12
CA ILE A 53 33.65 -14.00 33.26
C ILE A 53 34.49 -12.97 32.49
N TYR A 54 35.40 -12.25 33.17
CA TYR A 54 36.28 -11.27 32.53
C TYR A 54 37.17 -11.91 31.46
N LEU A 55 37.74 -13.08 31.75
CA LEU A 55 38.62 -13.81 30.84
C LEU A 55 37.89 -14.43 29.64
N ASN A 56 36.65 -14.89 29.82
CA ASN A 56 35.83 -15.47 28.74
C ASN A 56 35.28 -14.42 27.77
N ASN A 57 35.13 -13.18 28.21
CA ASN A 57 34.56 -12.11 27.39
C ASN A 57 35.59 -11.39 26.50
N ILE A 58 36.88 -11.68 26.68
CA ILE A 58 37.97 -10.98 25.98
C ILE A 58 38.45 -11.79 24.78
N LYS A 59 38.44 -11.14 23.61
CA LYS A 59 38.91 -11.75 22.37
C LYS A 59 40.44 -11.87 22.37
N ASP A 60 40.97 -12.86 21.64
CA ASP A 60 42.41 -13.14 21.58
C ASP A 60 43.24 -11.94 21.06
N ASP A 61 42.67 -11.08 20.24
CA ASP A 61 43.28 -9.85 19.70
C ASP A 61 43.27 -8.66 20.68
N GLU A 62 42.54 -8.76 21.79
CA GLU A 62 42.47 -7.75 22.85
C GLU A 62 43.43 -8.03 24.01
N LYS A 63 44.16 -9.16 23.98
CA LYS A 63 45.10 -9.60 25.02
C LYS A 63 46.47 -8.90 24.88
N ASN A 64 46.48 -7.62 25.20
CA ASN A 64 47.64 -6.73 25.12
C ASN A 64 48.21 -6.35 26.52
N TYR A 65 49.20 -5.46 26.58
CA TYR A 65 49.78 -4.99 27.85
C TYR A 65 48.75 -4.34 28.80
N LYS A 66 47.74 -3.61 28.28
CA LYS A 66 46.68 -3.03 29.12
C LYS A 66 45.81 -4.13 29.74
N PHE A 67 45.43 -5.14 28.95
CA PHE A 67 44.72 -6.31 29.44
C PHE A 67 45.52 -7.03 30.53
N LEU A 68 46.83 -7.25 30.30
CA LEU A 68 47.72 -7.87 31.27
C LEU A 68 47.76 -7.10 32.59
N ASN A 69 47.87 -5.76 32.54
CA ASN A 69 47.88 -4.94 33.75
C ASN A 69 46.56 -5.06 34.52
N LYS A 70 45.42 -4.95 33.83
CA LYS A 70 44.10 -5.11 34.46
C LYS A 70 43.91 -6.50 35.06
N LEU A 71 44.33 -7.55 34.34
CA LEU A 71 44.24 -8.92 34.83
C LEU A 71 45.07 -9.11 36.10
N ILE A 72 46.29 -8.58 36.13
CA ILE A 72 47.16 -8.62 37.31
C ILE A 72 46.52 -7.86 38.47
N GLU A 73 46.01 -6.64 38.24
CA GLU A 73 45.31 -5.86 39.28
C GLU A 73 44.13 -6.63 39.85
N PHE A 74 43.31 -7.22 38.96
CA PHE A 74 42.13 -7.98 39.35
C PHE A 74 42.47 -9.22 40.18
N LEU A 75 43.49 -9.97 39.79
CA LEU A 75 44.00 -11.13 40.53
C LEU A 75 44.72 -10.76 41.84
N ILE A 76 45.31 -9.58 41.93
CA ILE A 76 45.94 -9.11 43.18
C ILE A 76 44.87 -8.67 44.18
N SER A 77 43.77 -8.10 43.71
CA SER A 77 42.63 -7.69 44.53
C SER A 77 41.73 -8.85 44.96
N SER A 78 41.92 -10.05 44.41
CA SER A 78 41.22 -11.26 44.82
C SER A 78 41.89 -11.92 46.03
N LYS A 79 41.25 -12.94 46.62
CA LYS A 79 41.83 -13.79 47.69
C LYS A 79 43.16 -14.43 47.30
N GLU A 80 43.43 -14.59 46.00
CA GLU A 80 44.67 -15.18 45.47
C GLU A 80 45.88 -14.25 45.66
N GLY A 81 45.65 -12.94 45.70
CA GLY A 81 46.67 -11.90 45.85
C GLY A 81 47.08 -11.60 47.30
N GLU A 82 46.28 -12.01 48.29
CA GLU A 82 46.49 -11.69 49.71
C GLU A 82 47.75 -12.36 50.31
N MET A 83 48.18 -13.51 49.76
CA MET A 83 49.30 -14.26 50.31
C MET A 83 50.61 -14.00 49.55
N LYS A 84 51.36 -12.98 50.00
CA LYS A 84 52.76 -12.80 49.62
C LYS A 84 53.68 -13.68 50.45
N THR A 85 54.74 -14.18 49.83
CA THR A 85 55.84 -14.88 50.51
C THR A 85 56.77 -13.88 51.18
N ILE A 86 57.62 -14.35 52.11
CA ILE A 86 58.61 -13.53 52.83
C ILE A 86 59.56 -12.81 51.84
N PHE A 87 59.76 -13.35 50.64
CA PHE A 87 60.58 -12.78 49.57
C PHE A 87 59.82 -11.85 48.62
N GLY A 88 58.56 -11.50 48.93
CA GLY A 88 57.76 -10.54 48.16
C GLY A 88 57.03 -11.11 46.93
N ASN A 89 57.27 -12.37 46.55
CA ASN A 89 56.53 -13.06 45.48
C ASN A 89 55.14 -13.47 45.94
N TYR A 90 54.16 -13.52 45.04
CA TYR A 90 52.83 -14.04 45.35
C TYR A 90 52.87 -15.56 45.50
N LYS A 91 52.05 -16.16 46.36
CA LYS A 91 51.92 -17.63 46.40
C LYS A 91 51.29 -18.18 45.12
N SER A 92 50.44 -17.39 44.45
CA SER A 92 49.84 -17.76 43.17
C SER A 92 50.90 -17.83 42.06
N LYS A 93 51.07 -19.02 41.48
CA LYS A 93 51.96 -19.26 40.33
C LYS A 93 51.54 -18.42 39.12
N LEU A 94 50.23 -18.32 38.87
CA LEU A 94 49.66 -17.52 37.78
C LEU A 94 50.04 -16.04 37.89
N ILE A 95 49.90 -15.45 39.09
CA ILE A 95 50.26 -14.04 39.31
C ILE A 95 51.75 -13.82 39.02
N ASN A 96 52.63 -14.70 39.48
CA ASN A 96 54.07 -14.58 39.23
C ASN A 96 54.41 -14.74 37.74
N GLU A 97 53.76 -15.66 37.02
CA GLU A 97 53.95 -15.84 35.57
C GLU A 97 53.46 -14.62 34.77
N LEU A 98 52.32 -14.04 35.15
CA LEU A 98 51.82 -12.80 34.57
C LEU A 98 52.75 -11.61 34.86
N LEU A 99 53.29 -11.51 36.08
CA LEU A 99 54.29 -10.49 36.44
C LEU A 99 55.59 -10.64 35.63
N ASN A 100 56.00 -11.87 35.34
CA ASN A 100 57.15 -12.14 34.47
C ASN A 100 56.89 -11.69 33.02
N ILE A 101 55.69 -11.95 32.48
CA ILE A 101 55.27 -11.44 31.17
C ILE A 101 55.23 -9.90 31.18
N LYS A 102 54.70 -9.29 32.25
CA LYS A 102 54.69 -7.83 32.42
C LYS A 102 56.10 -7.25 32.41
N LYS A 103 57.04 -7.90 33.08
CA LYS A 103 58.46 -7.51 33.07
C LYS A 103 59.05 -7.57 31.65
N ARG A 104 58.72 -8.59 30.86
CA ARG A 104 59.17 -8.69 29.45
C ARG A 104 58.64 -7.56 28.59
N TYR A 105 57.39 -7.13 28.79
CA TYR A 105 56.86 -5.92 28.15
C TYR A 105 57.67 -4.67 28.51
N GLN A 106 58.08 -4.53 29.78
CA GLN A 106 58.76 -3.35 30.33
C GLN A 106 60.26 -3.29 30.00
N ASP A 107 61.00 -4.40 30.05
CA ASP A 107 62.47 -4.49 29.92
C ASP A 107 63.02 -3.83 28.63
N LYS A 108 62.20 -3.73 27.59
CA LYS A 108 62.55 -3.10 26.30
C LYS A 108 61.51 -2.08 25.83
N ASN A 109 60.67 -1.59 26.74
CA ASN A 109 59.56 -0.69 26.46
C ASN A 109 58.65 -1.15 25.31
N LEU A 110 58.43 -2.47 25.17
CA LEU A 110 57.65 -3.05 24.07
C LEU A 110 56.18 -2.60 24.13
N TYR A 111 55.67 -2.33 25.33
CA TYR A 111 54.35 -1.75 25.55
C TYR A 111 54.14 -0.39 24.84
N LEU A 112 55.21 0.39 24.64
CA LEU A 112 55.13 1.64 23.87
C LEU A 112 54.90 1.38 22.38
N SER A 113 55.55 0.37 21.82
CA SER A 113 55.35 0.02 20.40
C SER A 113 54.01 -0.64 20.15
N GLU A 114 53.50 -1.42 21.11
CA GLU A 114 52.15 -1.95 21.07
C GLU A 114 51.09 -0.83 21.10
N ALA A 115 51.18 0.10 22.05
CA ALA A 115 50.28 1.25 22.15
C ALA A 115 50.35 2.15 20.89
N ALA A 116 51.56 2.38 20.35
CA ALA A 116 51.75 3.13 19.12
C ALA A 116 51.16 2.42 17.89
N LYS A 117 51.32 1.09 17.79
CA LYS A 117 50.72 0.26 16.73
C LYS A 117 49.19 0.31 16.78
N GLU A 118 48.61 0.12 17.96
CA GLU A 118 47.15 0.13 18.15
C GLU A 118 46.55 1.51 17.82
N ALA A 119 47.12 2.59 18.36
CA ALA A 119 46.65 3.93 18.04
C ALA A 119 46.84 4.29 16.54
N ASN A 120 47.87 3.77 15.86
CA ASN A 120 48.04 3.95 14.41
C ASN A 120 46.91 3.27 13.62
N TYR A 121 46.55 2.06 14.04
CA TYR A 121 45.47 1.30 13.41
C TYR A 121 44.12 2.01 13.58
N ILE A 122 43.81 2.48 14.79
CA ILE A 122 42.57 3.21 15.06
C ILE A 122 42.48 4.48 14.21
N LEU A 123 43.57 5.26 14.14
CA LEU A 123 43.62 6.51 13.36
C LEU A 123 43.50 6.28 11.85
N LYS A 124 44.23 5.31 11.30
CA LYS A 124 44.32 5.11 9.85
C LYS A 124 43.15 4.34 9.26
N PHE A 125 42.59 3.40 10.02
CA PHE A 125 41.61 2.45 9.50
C PHE A 125 40.34 2.42 10.33
N GLY A 126 40.47 2.35 11.67
CA GLY A 126 39.32 2.18 12.57
C GLY A 126 38.29 3.29 12.46
N LEU A 127 38.69 4.53 12.75
CA LEU A 127 37.79 5.69 12.72
C LEU A 127 37.23 5.94 11.31
N SER A 128 38.07 5.88 10.28
CA SER A 128 37.64 6.09 8.90
C SER A 128 36.62 5.05 8.42
N HIS A 129 36.79 3.79 8.84
CA HIS A 129 35.84 2.72 8.52
C HIS A 129 34.49 3.00 9.19
N LEU A 130 34.49 3.33 10.48
CA LEU A 130 33.28 3.63 11.23
C LEU A 130 32.57 4.87 10.69
N GLU A 131 33.30 5.92 10.31
CA GLU A 131 32.70 7.09 9.65
C GLU A 131 32.03 6.71 8.33
N LYS A 132 32.67 5.86 7.52
CA LYS A 132 32.10 5.39 6.26
C LYS A 132 30.83 4.57 6.50
N GLU A 133 30.86 3.65 7.46
CA GLU A 133 29.72 2.84 7.89
C GLU A 133 28.55 3.74 8.32
N GLN A 134 28.79 4.74 9.17
CA GLN A 134 27.77 5.70 9.60
C GLN A 134 27.17 6.47 8.42
N ARG A 135 27.99 6.95 7.48
CA ARG A 135 27.50 7.64 6.26
C ARG A 135 26.63 6.73 5.40
N GLU A 136 27.00 5.47 5.25
CA GLU A 136 26.22 4.48 4.51
C GLU A 136 24.86 4.24 5.18
N ILE A 137 24.82 4.09 6.51
CA ILE A 137 23.58 3.93 7.28
C ILE A 137 22.68 5.16 7.13
N VAL A 138 23.24 6.37 7.27
CA VAL A 138 22.50 7.64 7.06
C VAL A 138 21.92 7.71 5.65
N SER A 139 22.68 7.29 4.63
CA SER A 139 22.17 7.22 3.25
C SER A 139 21.03 6.22 3.09
N LYS A 140 21.12 5.04 3.72
CA LYS A 140 20.03 4.05 3.72
C LYS A 140 18.75 4.63 4.35
N ILE A 141 18.87 5.31 5.50
CA ILE A 141 17.73 6.00 6.16
C ILE A 141 17.10 7.02 5.21
N LYS A 142 17.90 7.89 4.59
CA LYS A 142 17.41 8.93 3.66
C LYS A 142 16.67 8.32 2.47
N ASN A 143 17.25 7.31 1.81
CA ASN A 143 16.65 6.67 0.64
C ASN A 143 15.36 5.93 1.01
N THR A 144 15.32 5.29 2.19
CA THR A 144 14.14 4.56 2.65
C THR A 144 13.00 5.53 2.99
N ARG A 145 13.30 6.67 3.64
CA ARG A 145 12.33 7.74 3.89
C ARG A 145 11.73 8.31 2.60
N LYS A 146 12.55 8.51 1.57
CA LYS A 146 12.06 8.96 0.26
C LYS A 146 11.07 7.97 -0.33
N LYS A 147 11.36 6.67 -0.25
CA LYS A 147 10.45 5.61 -0.71
C LYS A 147 9.15 5.57 0.09
N VAL A 148 9.19 5.79 1.40
CA VAL A 148 7.98 5.91 2.24
C VAL A 148 7.12 7.10 1.78
N GLN A 149 7.74 8.24 1.48
CA GLN A 149 7.02 9.43 0.99
C GLN A 149 6.35 9.19 -0.38
N GLU A 150 7.04 8.52 -1.30
CA GLU A 150 6.50 8.13 -2.61
C GLU A 150 5.29 7.18 -2.46
N LEU A 151 5.39 6.19 -1.56
CA LEU A 151 4.29 5.27 -1.25
C LEU A 151 3.10 6.00 -0.62
N ASN A 152 3.32 6.89 0.34
CA ASN A 152 2.25 7.71 0.93
C ASN A 152 1.53 8.54 -0.13
N THR A 153 2.28 9.20 -1.03
CA THR A 153 1.68 9.99 -2.11
C THR A 153 0.80 9.12 -3.02
N THR A 154 1.22 7.89 -3.32
CA THR A 154 0.44 6.96 -4.15
C THR A 154 -0.78 6.44 -3.40
N LYS A 155 -0.64 6.18 -2.10
CA LYS A 155 -1.73 5.78 -1.20
C LYS A 155 -2.81 6.84 -1.13
N ASP A 156 -2.43 8.10 -0.94
CA ASP A 156 -3.36 9.22 -0.87
C ASP A 156 -4.14 9.39 -2.17
N LYS A 157 -3.48 9.24 -3.34
CA LYS A 157 -4.15 9.22 -4.65
C LYS A 157 -5.16 8.09 -4.79
N ASN A 158 -4.85 6.90 -4.29
CA ASN A 158 -5.78 5.77 -4.32
C ASN A 158 -6.99 6.01 -3.38
N ILE A 159 -6.77 6.66 -2.24
CA ILE A 159 -7.83 7.09 -1.32
C ILE A 159 -8.74 8.13 -1.98
N GLU A 160 -8.16 9.12 -2.65
CA GLU A 160 -8.92 10.10 -3.44
C GLU A 160 -9.72 9.41 -4.55
N LEU A 161 -9.11 8.47 -5.27
CA LEU A 161 -9.77 7.72 -6.34
C LEU A 161 -10.99 6.96 -5.83
N ILE A 162 -10.84 6.10 -4.82
CA ILE A 162 -11.96 5.31 -4.30
C ILE A 162 -13.08 6.20 -3.73
N ASN A 163 -12.73 7.30 -3.06
CA ASN A 163 -13.71 8.26 -2.55
C ASN A 163 -14.45 8.97 -3.67
N SER A 164 -13.74 9.37 -4.75
CA SER A 164 -14.35 10.02 -5.91
C SER A 164 -15.31 9.08 -6.64
N GLU A 165 -14.92 7.82 -6.83
CA GLU A 165 -15.77 6.83 -7.48
C GLU A 165 -16.99 6.50 -6.61
N LEU A 166 -16.82 6.26 -5.30
CA LEU A 166 -17.95 6.05 -4.39
C LEU A 166 -18.92 7.24 -4.35
N SER A 167 -18.39 8.47 -4.32
CA SER A 167 -19.20 9.69 -4.32
C SER A 167 -20.03 9.82 -5.60
N SER A 168 -19.53 9.33 -6.75
CA SER A 168 -20.30 9.30 -8.01
C SER A 168 -21.57 8.44 -7.93
N PHE A 169 -21.63 7.51 -6.97
CA PHE A 169 -22.80 6.69 -6.67
C PHE A 169 -23.62 7.20 -5.47
N GLY A 170 -23.29 8.39 -4.93
CA GLY A 170 -23.91 8.94 -3.72
C GLY A 170 -23.48 8.21 -2.43
N LEU A 171 -22.37 7.48 -2.48
CA LEU A 171 -21.84 6.68 -1.37
C LEU A 171 -20.76 7.44 -0.61
N GLU A 172 -21.14 8.60 -0.06
CA GLU A 172 -20.21 9.46 0.66
C GLU A 172 -19.79 8.83 1.99
N ASN A 173 -18.50 8.95 2.31
CA ASN A 173 -17.94 8.62 3.62
C ASN A 173 -18.14 7.17 4.09
N ILE A 174 -18.53 6.21 3.24
CA ILE A 174 -18.74 4.80 3.65
C ILE A 174 -17.47 4.19 4.26
N ILE A 175 -16.31 4.52 3.68
CA ILE A 175 -14.99 4.04 4.14
C ILE A 175 -14.51 4.79 5.40
N THR A 176 -15.03 6.00 5.63
CA THR A 176 -14.62 6.90 6.74
C THR A 176 -15.49 6.73 7.99
N TYR A 177 -16.80 6.49 7.82
CA TYR A 177 -17.77 6.32 8.91
C TYR A 177 -17.83 4.90 9.45
N SER A 178 -17.42 3.90 8.68
CA SER A 178 -17.04 2.65 9.31
C SER A 178 -15.84 2.99 10.21
N LYS A 179 -15.98 2.86 11.54
CA LYS A 179 -14.85 2.83 12.51
C LYS A 179 -13.96 1.58 12.29
N VAL A 180 -13.88 1.18 11.04
CA VAL A 180 -13.45 -0.04 10.39
C VAL A 180 -12.91 0.38 9.01
N GLY A 181 -12.18 1.51 8.98
CA GLY A 181 -11.51 2.04 7.79
C GLY A 181 -10.17 1.34 7.57
N LEU A 182 -9.31 1.88 6.69
CA LEU A 182 -7.98 1.37 6.29
C LEU A 182 -7.04 0.85 7.41
N ASN A 183 -7.38 1.08 8.68
CA ASN A 183 -6.69 0.57 9.86
C ASN A 183 -7.16 -0.81 10.35
N THR A 184 -8.28 -1.34 9.85
CA THR A 184 -8.86 -2.64 10.26
C THR A 184 -8.91 -3.66 9.12
N ASP A 185 -8.32 -3.35 7.97
CA ASP A 185 -8.27 -4.19 6.76
C ASP A 185 -9.63 -4.70 6.23
N TYR A 186 -10.73 -4.14 6.73
CA TYR A 186 -12.07 -4.59 6.39
C TYR A 186 -12.68 -3.70 5.32
N PHE A 187 -13.15 -4.38 4.27
CA PHE A 187 -13.82 -3.75 3.14
C PHE A 187 -15.35 -3.88 3.34
N PRO A 188 -16.11 -2.76 3.42
CA PRO A 188 -17.54 -2.77 3.71
C PRO A 188 -18.36 -3.18 2.48
N ARG A 189 -18.17 -4.42 2.01
CA ARG A 189 -18.75 -4.95 0.78
C ARG A 189 -20.26 -4.80 0.73
N ASP A 190 -20.95 -5.23 1.79
CA ASP A 190 -22.41 -5.24 1.82
C ASP A 190 -23.00 -3.83 1.74
N LYS A 191 -22.43 -2.87 2.48
CA LYS A 191 -22.87 -1.46 2.43
C LYS A 191 -22.66 -0.83 1.05
N ILE A 192 -21.55 -1.17 0.38
CA ILE A 192 -21.27 -0.69 -0.97
C ILE A 192 -22.27 -1.34 -1.96
N SER A 193 -22.51 -2.65 -1.83
CA SER A 193 -23.48 -3.38 -2.66
C SER A 193 -24.89 -2.80 -2.52
N ASP A 194 -25.38 -2.61 -1.30
CA ASP A 194 -26.70 -2.05 -1.02
C ASP A 194 -26.81 -0.61 -1.54
N GLY A 195 -25.76 0.17 -1.35
CA GLY A 195 -25.66 1.53 -1.88
C GLY A 195 -25.74 1.61 -3.40
N LEU A 196 -24.98 0.76 -4.09
CA LEU A 196 -25.02 0.62 -5.56
C LEU A 196 -26.40 0.16 -6.03
N GLN A 197 -26.99 -0.83 -5.35
CA GLN A 197 -28.33 -1.31 -5.67
C GLN A 197 -29.35 -0.17 -5.60
N ASN A 198 -29.35 0.59 -4.50
CA ASN A 198 -30.22 1.75 -4.31
C ASN A 198 -30.01 2.83 -5.38
N PHE A 199 -28.76 3.08 -5.78
CA PHE A 199 -28.43 4.03 -6.85
C PHE A 199 -29.03 3.59 -8.19
N TYR A 200 -28.84 2.33 -8.58
CA TYR A 200 -29.34 1.82 -9.85
C TYR A 200 -30.86 1.64 -9.86
N ASP A 201 -31.47 1.22 -8.75
CA ASP A 201 -32.94 1.13 -8.64
C ASP A 201 -33.56 2.54 -8.82
N LYS A 202 -32.98 3.59 -8.24
CA LYS A 202 -33.42 4.99 -8.47
C LYS A 202 -33.25 5.43 -9.93
N LYS A 203 -32.10 5.14 -10.54
CA LYS A 203 -31.84 5.47 -11.96
C LYS A 203 -32.80 4.72 -12.88
N LEU A 204 -33.04 3.44 -12.63
CA LEU A 204 -33.96 2.61 -13.41
C LEU A 204 -35.39 3.18 -13.34
N LYS A 205 -35.85 3.59 -12.17
CA LYS A 205 -37.18 4.19 -12.00
C LYS A 205 -37.32 5.49 -12.81
N HIS A 206 -36.32 6.38 -12.73
CA HIS A 206 -36.32 7.62 -13.48
C HIS A 206 -36.28 7.38 -15.00
N PHE A 207 -35.34 6.55 -15.45
CA PHE A 207 -35.20 6.17 -16.85
C PHE A 207 -36.49 5.55 -17.42
N SER A 208 -37.10 4.63 -16.68
CA SER A 208 -38.36 3.99 -17.08
C SER A 208 -39.47 5.04 -17.18
N SER A 209 -39.63 5.89 -16.17
CA SER A 209 -40.70 6.91 -16.19
C SER A 209 -40.60 7.81 -17.43
N GLU A 210 -39.41 8.33 -17.75
CA GLU A 210 -39.25 9.19 -18.93
C GLU A 210 -39.40 8.45 -20.26
N LEU A 211 -38.92 7.20 -20.36
CA LEU A 211 -39.05 6.39 -21.57
C LEU A 211 -40.54 6.16 -21.88
N PHE A 212 -41.34 5.84 -20.87
CA PHE A 212 -42.75 5.55 -21.05
C PHE A 212 -43.59 6.80 -21.28
N GLU A 213 -43.23 7.95 -20.73
CA GLU A 213 -43.81 9.23 -21.13
C GLU A 213 -43.65 9.48 -22.64
N GLU A 214 -42.45 9.23 -23.18
CA GLU A 214 -42.17 9.39 -24.61
C GLU A 214 -42.90 8.36 -25.49
N ILE A 215 -42.99 7.09 -25.04
CA ILE A 215 -43.75 6.06 -25.75
C ILE A 215 -45.26 6.38 -25.73
N ASN A 216 -45.78 6.88 -24.61
CA ASN A 216 -47.18 7.30 -24.52
C ASN A 216 -47.48 8.50 -25.43
N GLU A 217 -46.55 9.46 -25.51
CA GLU A 217 -46.65 10.58 -26.46
C GLU A 217 -46.63 10.09 -27.92
N LEU A 218 -45.78 9.11 -28.24
CA LEU A 218 -45.65 8.55 -29.59
C LEU A 218 -46.95 7.88 -30.08
N LEU A 219 -47.69 7.26 -29.17
CA LEU A 219 -48.88 6.47 -29.46
C LEU A 219 -50.19 7.21 -29.14
N LYS A 220 -50.08 8.48 -28.71
CA LYS A 220 -51.23 9.28 -28.32
C LYS A 220 -52.22 9.47 -29.48
N ASP A 221 -53.50 9.26 -29.18
CA ASP A 221 -54.64 9.53 -30.06
C ASP A 221 -54.55 8.84 -31.45
N ASP A 222 -53.79 7.74 -31.57
CA ASP A 222 -53.51 7.02 -32.82
C ASP A 222 -52.98 7.93 -33.97
N VAL A 223 -52.46 9.12 -33.66
CA VAL A 223 -52.09 10.13 -34.68
C VAL A 223 -50.97 9.61 -35.57
N LEU A 224 -49.95 8.98 -34.99
CA LEU A 224 -48.86 8.35 -35.75
C LEU A 224 -49.40 7.27 -36.71
N PHE A 225 -50.35 6.46 -36.24
CA PHE A 225 -50.93 5.38 -37.03
C PHE A 225 -51.82 5.93 -38.17
N ASN A 226 -52.61 6.96 -37.90
CA ASN A 226 -53.42 7.65 -38.91
C ASN A 226 -52.55 8.33 -39.96
N LEU A 227 -51.47 8.99 -39.52
CA LEU A 227 -50.46 9.59 -40.40
C LEU A 227 -49.78 8.54 -41.27
N TYR A 228 -49.44 7.38 -40.72
CA TYR A 228 -48.90 6.26 -41.47
C TYR A 228 -49.86 5.79 -42.58
N LEU A 229 -51.14 5.59 -42.25
CA LEU A 229 -52.16 5.20 -43.22
C LEU A 229 -52.38 6.26 -44.32
N GLU A 230 -52.32 7.55 -43.96
CA GLU A 230 -52.44 8.65 -44.89
C GLU A 230 -51.25 8.71 -45.86
N LEU A 231 -50.02 8.59 -45.35
CA LEU A 231 -48.81 8.58 -46.17
C LEU A 231 -48.75 7.38 -47.13
N ILE A 232 -49.25 6.21 -46.72
CA ILE A 232 -49.40 5.06 -47.64
C ILE A 232 -50.37 5.38 -48.78
N LYS A 233 -51.52 5.99 -48.47
CA LYS A 233 -52.54 6.34 -49.47
C LYS A 233 -52.01 7.37 -50.46
N GLU A 234 -51.29 8.38 -49.97
CA GLU A 234 -50.71 9.45 -50.80
C GLU A 234 -49.55 8.99 -51.67
N ALA A 235 -48.79 7.99 -51.24
CA ALA A 235 -47.71 7.42 -52.04
C ALA A 235 -48.21 6.78 -53.36
N ASN A 236 -49.54 6.61 -53.54
CA ASN A 236 -50.22 6.16 -54.76
C ASN A 236 -49.50 4.99 -55.44
N VAL A 237 -49.15 4.00 -54.64
CA VAL A 237 -48.40 2.84 -55.08
C VAL A 237 -49.38 1.74 -55.45
N ASP A 238 -49.41 1.34 -56.72
CA ASP A 238 -49.72 -0.04 -57.08
C ASP A 238 -48.77 -0.95 -56.29
N LEU A 239 -49.27 -1.46 -55.16
CA LEU A 239 -48.56 -2.35 -54.23
C LEU A 239 -48.38 -3.78 -54.81
N VAL A 240 -48.61 -3.96 -56.12
CA VAL A 240 -48.72 -5.28 -56.76
C VAL A 240 -47.49 -5.66 -57.59
N ASP A 241 -46.59 -4.73 -57.94
CA ASP A 241 -45.37 -5.12 -58.66
C ASP A 241 -44.11 -5.08 -57.79
N SER A 242 -43.62 -6.30 -57.55
CA SER A 242 -42.28 -6.79 -57.20
C SER A 242 -41.30 -5.81 -56.53
N ASP A 243 -40.77 -6.24 -55.37
CA ASP A 243 -39.69 -5.64 -54.56
C ASP A 243 -40.06 -4.52 -53.58
N LYS A 244 -41.34 -4.28 -53.32
CA LYS A 244 -41.79 -3.32 -52.29
C LYS A 244 -42.01 -3.99 -50.94
N TYR A 245 -41.05 -3.77 -50.04
CA TYR A 245 -41.07 -4.15 -48.64
C TYR A 245 -42.37 -3.67 -47.94
N ILE A 246 -43.35 -4.55 -47.80
CA ILE A 246 -44.51 -4.34 -46.91
C ILE A 246 -43.98 -4.60 -45.50
N MET A 247 -43.86 -3.55 -44.68
CA MET A 247 -43.35 -3.70 -43.31
C MET A 247 -44.39 -4.44 -42.45
N GLU A 248 -44.11 -5.71 -42.16
CA GLU A 248 -45.01 -6.65 -41.47
C GLU A 248 -45.43 -6.17 -40.05
N HIS A 249 -44.61 -5.33 -39.40
CA HIS A 249 -44.84 -4.87 -38.01
C HIS A 249 -45.52 -3.50 -37.86
N LEU A 250 -45.65 -2.71 -38.95
CA LEU A 250 -46.29 -1.38 -38.94
C LEU A 250 -47.83 -1.45 -39.02
N ILE A 251 -48.42 -2.60 -39.35
CA ILE A 251 -49.87 -2.75 -39.48
C ILE A 251 -50.59 -2.60 -38.14
N ASN A 252 -49.91 -2.85 -37.01
CA ASN A 252 -50.54 -2.77 -35.69
C ASN A 252 -49.63 -2.35 -34.53
N PHE A 253 -48.33 -2.08 -34.74
CA PHE A 253 -47.38 -1.74 -33.65
C PHE A 253 -47.55 -2.64 -32.40
N PRO A 254 -47.53 -3.97 -32.55
CA PRO A 254 -48.01 -4.88 -31.52
C PRO A 254 -47.23 -4.77 -30.21
N THR A 255 -45.92 -4.54 -30.28
CA THR A 255 -45.08 -4.38 -29.09
C THR A 255 -45.35 -3.05 -28.40
N LEU A 256 -45.40 -1.96 -29.16
CA LEU A 256 -45.73 -0.61 -28.67
C LEU A 256 -47.14 -0.53 -28.06
N LYS A 257 -48.17 -1.10 -28.70
CA LYS A 257 -49.55 -1.13 -28.18
C LYS A 257 -49.68 -1.99 -26.92
N MET A 258 -48.92 -3.07 -26.82
CA MET A 258 -48.88 -3.90 -25.61
C MET A 258 -48.38 -3.12 -24.38
N LEU A 259 -47.55 -2.09 -24.58
CA LEU A 259 -47.03 -1.25 -23.50
C LEU A 259 -48.05 -0.23 -22.96
N ILE A 260 -49.10 0.10 -23.72
CA ILE A 260 -50.15 1.06 -23.32
C ILE A 260 -51.40 0.37 -22.75
N GLY A 261 -51.75 -0.83 -23.27
CA GLY A 261 -53.08 -1.44 -23.11
C GLY A 261 -53.54 -1.90 -21.72
N ASN A 262 -52.89 -1.52 -20.61
CA ASN A 262 -53.25 -2.00 -19.26
C ASN A 262 -53.34 -0.93 -18.15
N LEU A 263 -53.30 0.37 -18.48
CA LEU A 263 -53.51 1.43 -17.48
C LEU A 263 -54.97 1.50 -16.94
N GLU A 264 -55.95 0.92 -17.64
CA GLU A 264 -57.38 1.04 -17.28
C GLU A 264 -57.94 -0.08 -16.37
N LYS A 265 -57.13 -1.04 -15.92
CA LYS A 265 -57.58 -2.09 -14.97
C LYS A 265 -56.72 -2.14 -13.71
N ILE A 266 -56.57 -1.00 -13.04
CA ILE A 266 -56.24 -0.96 -11.60
C ILE A 266 -57.48 -0.41 -10.89
N GLY A 267 -58.52 -1.22 -10.90
CA GLY A 267 -59.83 -0.88 -10.36
C GLY A 267 -60.59 -2.17 -10.10
N SER A 268 -60.36 -2.74 -8.91
CA SER A 268 -61.14 -3.82 -8.27
C SER A 268 -61.19 -5.19 -8.96
N GLU A 269 -60.93 -6.21 -8.12
CA GLU A 269 -61.19 -7.64 -8.30
C GLU A 269 -60.20 -8.43 -9.17
N SER A 270 -59.15 -8.94 -8.51
CA SER A 270 -58.60 -10.25 -8.84
C SER A 270 -58.87 -11.20 -7.68
N GLU A 271 -59.91 -12.02 -7.82
CA GLU A 271 -60.01 -13.26 -7.07
C GLU A 271 -58.78 -14.12 -7.41
N LEU A 272 -58.03 -14.43 -6.36
CA LEU A 272 -56.97 -15.43 -6.37
C LEU A 272 -57.58 -16.78 -6.76
N SER A 273 -57.08 -17.38 -7.85
CA SER A 273 -57.12 -18.83 -8.00
C SER A 273 -55.69 -19.36 -7.93
N ASP A 274 -55.36 -19.90 -6.76
CA ASP A 274 -54.22 -20.78 -6.54
C ASP A 274 -54.21 -21.94 -7.52
N ASN A 275 -53.02 -22.30 -8.02
CA ASN A 275 -52.56 -23.69 -8.14
C ASN A 275 -51.07 -23.74 -8.54
N GLU A 276 -50.24 -23.86 -7.51
CA GLU A 276 -49.06 -24.75 -7.35
C GLU A 276 -48.14 -25.06 -8.56
N LYS A 277 -46.83 -24.80 -8.40
CA LYS A 277 -45.85 -25.82 -7.94
C LYS A 277 -44.42 -25.27 -7.76
N GLU A 278 -44.04 -25.21 -6.48
CA GLU A 278 -42.74 -25.49 -5.85
C GLU A 278 -41.43 -25.33 -6.63
N ASN A 279 -40.51 -24.54 -6.05
CA ASN A 279 -39.29 -25.13 -5.50
C ASN A 279 -38.83 -24.40 -4.23
N LYS A 280 -38.91 -25.15 -3.12
CA LYS A 280 -38.37 -24.86 -1.79
C LYS A 280 -36.84 -24.68 -1.83
N TYR A 281 -36.37 -23.61 -1.20
CA TYR A 281 -35.18 -23.68 -0.35
C TYR A 281 -35.49 -22.97 0.96
N SER A 282 -35.90 -23.76 1.94
CA SER A 282 -35.91 -23.40 3.35
C SER A 282 -34.53 -23.70 3.94
N ILE A 283 -33.87 -22.69 4.48
CA ILE A 283 -32.79 -22.85 5.45
C ILE A 283 -33.24 -22.09 6.70
N GLU A 284 -33.75 -22.83 7.67
CA GLU A 284 -33.74 -22.41 9.07
C GLU A 284 -32.37 -22.77 9.65
N LEU A 285 -31.67 -21.80 10.23
CA LEU A 285 -30.78 -22.01 11.36
C LEU A 285 -30.82 -20.78 12.28
N ILE A 286 -31.66 -20.92 13.31
CA ILE A 286 -31.43 -20.65 14.75
C ILE A 286 -30.43 -19.51 15.10
N ASP A 287 -31.04 -18.43 15.58
CA ASP A 287 -30.77 -17.62 16.78
C ASP A 287 -29.44 -17.84 17.56
N ASP A 288 -28.64 -16.78 17.64
CA ASP A 288 -27.78 -16.48 18.79
C ASP A 288 -27.93 -14.97 19.09
N SER A 289 -28.95 -14.64 19.88
CA SER A 289 -29.03 -13.41 20.69
C SER A 289 -27.68 -13.17 21.39
N THR A 290 -27.01 -12.02 21.31
CA THR A 290 -27.30 -10.81 22.10
C THR A 290 -26.12 -9.85 21.92
N ILE A 291 -26.27 -8.74 21.19
CA ILE A 291 -25.62 -7.47 21.52
C ILE A 291 -26.54 -6.35 21.03
N GLU A 292 -27.21 -5.70 21.98
CA GLU A 292 -27.78 -4.37 21.80
C GLU A 292 -26.69 -3.41 21.34
N ASN A 293 -26.92 -2.70 20.24
CA ASN A 293 -26.51 -1.31 20.12
C ASN A 293 -27.55 -0.60 19.26
N SER A 294 -28.52 -0.04 19.97
CA SER A 294 -29.40 1.00 19.48
C SER A 294 -28.56 2.18 18.98
N VAL A 295 -28.36 2.26 17.68
CA VAL A 295 -28.10 3.52 16.99
C VAL A 295 -29.33 3.78 16.15
N SER A 296 -30.07 4.81 16.53
CA SER A 296 -31.31 5.22 15.91
C SER A 296 -31.12 5.51 14.41
N ASP A 297 -31.70 4.65 13.57
CA ASP A 297 -31.90 4.84 12.12
C ASP A 297 -32.98 5.91 11.85
N GLU A 298 -32.92 7.06 12.52
CA GLU A 298 -33.91 8.13 12.38
C GLU A 298 -33.75 8.97 11.10
N ASN A 299 -32.74 8.70 10.27
CA ASN A 299 -32.50 9.45 9.03
C ASN A 299 -33.01 8.81 7.74
N PHE A 300 -33.58 7.60 7.78
CA PHE A 300 -34.22 6.99 6.61
C PHE A 300 -35.74 7.17 6.68
N LYS A 301 -36.18 8.38 6.35
CA LYS A 301 -37.61 8.69 6.19
C LYS A 301 -38.26 7.69 5.24
N ASN A 302 -39.34 7.07 5.72
CA ASN A 302 -40.32 6.27 4.99
C ASN A 302 -40.52 6.77 3.56
N PHE A 303 -40.13 5.95 2.58
CA PHE A 303 -40.51 6.13 1.19
C PHE A 303 -41.60 5.11 0.86
N VAL A 304 -42.81 5.62 0.63
CA VAL A 304 -43.93 4.85 0.10
C VAL A 304 -43.52 4.31 -1.27
N ILE A 305 -43.46 2.98 -1.40
CA ILE A 305 -43.27 2.29 -2.66
C ILE A 305 -44.59 2.44 -3.44
N LEU A 306 -44.62 3.35 -4.42
CA LEU A 306 -45.60 3.32 -5.49
C LEU A 306 -45.21 2.17 -6.43
N GLU A 307 -46.07 1.15 -6.54
CA GLU A 307 -45.87 -0.04 -7.35
C GLU A 307 -45.59 0.32 -8.82
N GLU A 308 -44.48 -0.20 -9.36
CA GLU A 308 -44.17 -0.13 -10.78
C GLU A 308 -45.16 -1.02 -11.56
N SER A 309 -45.67 -0.54 -12.70
CA SER A 309 -46.53 -1.35 -13.56
C SER A 309 -45.80 -2.66 -13.97
N PRO A 310 -46.43 -3.85 -13.82
CA PRO A 310 -45.82 -5.16 -14.11
C PRO A 310 -45.24 -5.31 -15.52
N LEU A 311 -45.72 -4.52 -16.49
CA LEU A 311 -45.23 -4.50 -17.87
C LEU A 311 -43.91 -3.74 -18.02
N LEU A 312 -43.65 -2.71 -17.19
CA LEU A 312 -42.38 -1.96 -17.14
C LEU A 312 -41.23 -2.91 -16.80
N ILE A 313 -41.49 -3.77 -15.81
CA ILE A 313 -40.55 -4.77 -15.30
C ILE A 313 -40.19 -5.77 -16.41
N ARG A 314 -41.20 -6.22 -17.18
CA ARG A 314 -41.04 -7.24 -18.21
C ARG A 314 -40.29 -6.77 -19.45
N LEU A 315 -40.39 -5.49 -19.84
CA LEU A 315 -39.69 -4.94 -21.02
C LEU A 315 -38.17 -5.07 -20.91
N PHE A 316 -37.61 -4.79 -19.74
CA PHE A 316 -36.16 -4.81 -19.55
C PHE A 316 -35.63 -6.21 -19.24
N GLU A 317 -36.46 -7.09 -18.65
CA GLU A 317 -36.11 -8.48 -18.35
C GLU A 317 -36.12 -9.38 -19.59
N ASP A 318 -37.09 -9.19 -20.48
CA ASP A 318 -37.25 -10.00 -21.70
C ASP A 318 -36.44 -9.41 -22.88
N ARG A 319 -35.35 -10.09 -23.23
CA ARG A 319 -34.50 -9.70 -24.37
C ARG A 319 -35.22 -9.74 -25.71
N GLN A 320 -36.15 -10.67 -25.90
CA GLN A 320 -36.89 -10.78 -27.15
C GLN A 320 -37.88 -9.63 -27.26
N LEU A 321 -38.58 -9.30 -26.17
CA LEU A 321 -39.50 -8.18 -26.13
C LEU A 321 -38.78 -6.84 -26.37
N PHE A 322 -37.65 -6.63 -25.70
CA PHE A 322 -36.79 -5.46 -25.92
C PHE A 322 -36.30 -5.35 -27.38
N GLY A 323 -35.88 -6.48 -27.97
CA GLY A 323 -35.46 -6.54 -29.37
C GLY A 323 -36.58 -6.21 -30.34
N LYS A 324 -37.79 -6.73 -30.10
CA LYS A 324 -38.99 -6.42 -30.90
C LYS A 324 -39.36 -4.94 -30.83
N LEU A 325 -39.30 -4.32 -29.64
CA LEU A 325 -39.53 -2.88 -29.48
C LEU A 325 -38.54 -2.06 -30.31
N LEU A 326 -37.24 -2.37 -30.23
CA LEU A 326 -36.23 -1.66 -31.02
C LEU A 326 -36.46 -1.83 -32.52
N MET A 327 -36.79 -3.04 -32.98
CA MET A 327 -37.10 -3.28 -34.40
C MET A 327 -38.29 -2.45 -34.86
N GLU A 328 -39.40 -2.43 -34.11
CA GLU A 328 -40.56 -1.59 -34.42
C GLU A 328 -40.20 -0.10 -34.49
N LEU A 329 -39.39 0.41 -33.55
CA LEU A 329 -38.95 1.80 -33.55
C LEU A 329 -38.05 2.14 -34.75
N TYR A 330 -37.10 1.27 -35.11
CA TYR A 330 -36.23 1.48 -36.27
C TYR A 330 -37.00 1.41 -37.60
N GLU A 331 -38.02 0.56 -37.66
CA GLU A 331 -38.94 0.49 -38.81
C GLU A 331 -39.73 1.79 -38.96
N ILE A 332 -40.30 2.30 -37.87
CA ILE A 332 -40.97 3.61 -37.84
C ILE A 332 -40.01 4.73 -38.26
N GLU A 333 -38.80 4.77 -37.70
CA GLU A 333 -37.79 5.78 -38.04
C GLU A 333 -37.48 5.74 -39.55
N SER A 334 -37.26 4.55 -40.09
CA SER A 334 -36.92 4.33 -41.49
C SER A 334 -38.05 4.75 -42.42
N PHE A 335 -39.30 4.42 -42.07
CA PHE A 335 -40.49 4.81 -42.82
C PHE A 335 -40.64 6.33 -42.87
N ILE A 336 -40.61 7.00 -41.70
CA ILE A 336 -40.76 8.46 -41.62
C ILE A 336 -39.65 9.16 -42.40
N LYS A 337 -38.40 8.70 -42.23
CA LYS A 337 -37.24 9.24 -42.94
C LYS A 337 -37.38 9.12 -44.46
N ARG A 338 -37.89 7.99 -44.96
CA ARG A 338 -38.13 7.79 -46.38
C ARG A 338 -39.18 8.76 -46.91
N SER A 339 -40.31 8.89 -46.22
CA SER A 339 -41.38 9.84 -46.59
C SER A 339 -40.89 11.30 -46.66
N LEU A 340 -40.05 11.71 -45.70
CA LEU A 340 -39.44 13.04 -45.70
C LEU A 340 -38.48 13.25 -46.88
N VAL A 341 -37.69 12.23 -47.24
CA VAL A 341 -36.78 12.27 -48.40
C VAL A 341 -37.56 12.31 -49.71
N GLU A 342 -38.64 11.53 -49.84
CA GLU A 342 -39.49 11.54 -51.03
C GLU A 342 -40.20 12.89 -51.21
N SER A 343 -40.59 13.54 -50.11
CA SER A 343 -41.30 14.83 -50.14
C SER A 343 -40.38 16.05 -50.35
N PHE A 344 -39.15 16.05 -49.83
CA PHE A 344 -38.27 17.23 -49.82
C PHE A 344 -36.83 16.99 -50.32
N GLY A 345 -36.49 15.75 -50.72
CA GLY A 345 -35.15 15.34 -51.09
C GLY A 345 -34.21 15.14 -49.90
N MET A 346 -32.92 14.88 -50.18
CA MET A 346 -31.89 14.61 -49.14
C MET A 346 -31.63 15.80 -48.19
N GLU A 347 -32.06 17.01 -48.59
CA GLU A 347 -31.94 18.26 -47.82
C GLU A 347 -33.21 18.58 -47.00
N TRP A 348 -34.09 17.60 -46.78
CA TRP A 348 -35.36 17.78 -46.06
C TRP A 348 -35.19 18.51 -44.72
N LYS A 349 -34.09 18.25 -44.00
CA LYS A 349 -33.75 18.92 -42.74
C LYS A 349 -33.58 20.44 -42.87
N ALA A 350 -33.11 20.94 -44.01
CA ALA A 350 -32.90 22.35 -44.26
C ALA A 350 -34.13 23.03 -44.90
N LYS A 351 -34.86 22.30 -45.75
CA LYS A 351 -36.00 22.84 -46.52
C LYS A 351 -37.29 22.98 -45.71
N ILE A 352 -37.46 22.21 -44.64
CA ILE A 352 -38.72 22.20 -43.88
C ILE A 352 -38.83 23.37 -42.88
N ASN A 353 -37.71 23.96 -42.44
CA ASN A 353 -37.73 25.20 -41.65
C ASN A 353 -38.37 26.40 -42.39
N MET A 354 -38.61 26.28 -43.71
CA MET A 354 -39.26 27.29 -44.54
C MET A 354 -40.73 26.98 -44.87
N ASN A 355 -41.25 25.82 -44.46
CA ASN A 355 -42.57 25.33 -44.86
C ASN A 355 -43.57 25.39 -43.69
N THR A 356 -44.78 25.93 -43.91
CA THR A 356 -45.81 26.16 -42.87
C THR A 356 -46.85 25.04 -42.76
N ASP A 357 -46.67 23.92 -43.46
CA ASP A 357 -47.62 22.82 -43.47
C ASP A 357 -47.59 22.04 -42.15
N THR A 358 -48.75 22.00 -41.48
CA THR A 358 -48.98 21.34 -40.20
C THR A 358 -48.68 19.85 -40.25
N LYS A 359 -48.91 19.17 -41.38
CA LYS A 359 -48.69 17.73 -41.52
C LYS A 359 -47.21 17.37 -41.48
N TYR A 360 -46.38 18.10 -42.21
CA TYR A 360 -44.94 17.86 -42.23
C TYR A 360 -44.25 18.23 -40.91
N LYS A 361 -44.80 19.21 -40.19
CA LYS A 361 -44.39 19.51 -38.83
C LYS A 361 -44.63 18.31 -37.90
N THR A 362 -45.81 17.71 -37.96
CA THR A 362 -46.16 16.50 -37.20
C THR A 362 -45.28 15.29 -37.57
N ILE A 363 -44.97 15.08 -38.85
CA ILE A 363 -44.05 14.02 -39.31
C ILE A 363 -42.65 14.18 -38.68
N ILE A 364 -42.13 15.40 -38.60
CA ILE A 364 -40.83 15.69 -37.99
C ILE A 364 -40.87 15.49 -36.47
N GLU A 365 -41.92 15.95 -35.81
CA GLU A 365 -42.10 15.76 -34.37
C GLU A 365 -42.04 14.27 -34.02
N PHE A 366 -42.74 13.42 -34.77
CA PHE A 366 -42.64 11.96 -34.61
C PHE A 366 -41.26 11.39 -34.96
N TYR A 367 -40.61 11.85 -36.03
CA TYR A 367 -39.25 11.42 -36.35
C TYR A 367 -38.29 11.69 -35.17
N ASN A 368 -38.35 12.89 -34.62
CA ASN A 368 -37.51 13.30 -33.50
C ASN A 368 -37.83 12.51 -32.24
N LEU A 369 -39.10 12.26 -31.95
CA LEU A 369 -39.54 11.47 -30.81
C LEU A 369 -39.09 10.01 -30.90
N VAL A 370 -39.29 9.36 -32.05
CA VAL A 370 -38.81 7.97 -32.28
C VAL A 370 -37.30 7.89 -32.13
N LYS A 371 -36.57 8.84 -32.73
CA LYS A 371 -35.11 8.91 -32.60
C LYS A 371 -34.66 9.13 -31.15
N LYS A 372 -35.40 9.95 -30.37
CA LYS A 372 -35.15 10.17 -28.95
C LYS A 372 -35.32 8.88 -28.15
N ILE A 373 -36.42 8.15 -28.37
CA ILE A 373 -36.69 6.86 -27.72
C ILE A 373 -35.62 5.82 -28.08
N ILE A 374 -35.24 5.71 -29.36
CA ILE A 374 -34.14 4.83 -29.80
C ILE A 374 -32.84 5.21 -29.08
N GLY A 375 -32.51 6.51 -29.03
CA GLY A 375 -31.34 7.02 -28.30
C GLY A 375 -31.35 6.57 -26.84
N LYS A 376 -32.46 6.78 -26.13
CA LYS A 376 -32.61 6.32 -24.73
C LYS A 376 -32.39 4.82 -24.56
N LEU A 377 -32.89 4.00 -25.48
CA LEU A 377 -32.75 2.54 -25.40
C LEU A 377 -31.36 2.01 -25.79
N THR A 378 -30.54 2.81 -26.50
CA THR A 378 -29.28 2.35 -27.11
C THR A 378 -28.03 3.08 -26.62
N GLU A 379 -28.17 4.21 -25.93
CA GLU A 379 -27.05 4.93 -25.30
C GLU A 379 -26.37 4.08 -24.21
N SER A 380 -25.04 4.21 -24.12
CA SER A 380 -24.21 3.37 -23.25
C SER A 380 -24.57 3.49 -21.76
N GLU A 381 -24.93 4.68 -21.30
CA GLU A 381 -25.31 4.92 -19.90
C GLU A 381 -26.62 4.22 -19.54
N ASN A 382 -27.59 4.22 -20.44
CA ASN A 382 -28.89 3.56 -20.25
C ASN A 382 -28.77 2.04 -20.41
N TYR A 383 -27.84 1.57 -21.25
CA TYR A 383 -27.56 0.15 -21.39
C TYR A 383 -27.06 -0.49 -20.08
N GLU A 384 -26.28 0.22 -19.26
CA GLU A 384 -25.85 -0.25 -17.94
C GLU A 384 -27.05 -0.39 -16.99
N ILE A 385 -28.00 0.55 -17.02
CA ILE A 385 -29.26 0.50 -16.25
C ILE A 385 -30.12 -0.71 -16.66
N ILE A 386 -30.29 -0.94 -17.96
CA ILE A 386 -31.02 -2.10 -18.50
C ILE A 386 -30.32 -3.40 -18.10
N THR A 387 -28.99 -3.42 -18.15
CA THR A 387 -28.18 -4.58 -17.75
C THR A 387 -28.31 -4.87 -16.25
N PHE A 388 -28.36 -3.83 -15.41
CA PHE A 388 -28.61 -3.96 -13.99
C PHE A 388 -29.96 -4.63 -13.72
N LYS A 389 -31.03 -4.22 -14.41
CA LYS A 389 -32.35 -4.88 -14.26
C LYS A 389 -32.32 -6.35 -14.66
N ARG A 390 -31.59 -6.70 -15.74
CA ARG A 390 -31.44 -8.09 -16.21
C ARG A 390 -30.57 -8.95 -15.29
N ASN A 391 -29.53 -8.36 -14.73
CA ASN A 391 -28.58 -9.06 -13.89
C ASN A 391 -27.94 -8.11 -12.88
N LYS A 392 -28.65 -7.91 -11.76
CA LYS A 392 -28.23 -7.03 -10.66
C LYS A 392 -26.85 -7.42 -10.15
N TYR A 393 -26.64 -8.72 -9.94
CA TYR A 393 -25.40 -9.27 -9.41
C TYR A 393 -24.21 -8.91 -10.29
N VAL A 394 -24.30 -9.09 -11.61
CA VAL A 394 -23.16 -8.80 -12.51
C VAL A 394 -22.76 -7.33 -12.52
N VAL A 395 -23.71 -6.40 -12.47
CA VAL A 395 -23.39 -4.96 -12.49
C VAL A 395 -22.82 -4.51 -11.14
N ILE A 396 -23.47 -4.89 -10.03
CA ILE A 396 -23.04 -4.52 -8.69
C ILE A 396 -21.66 -5.13 -8.41
N GLU A 397 -21.49 -6.44 -8.61
CA GLU A 397 -20.26 -7.14 -8.26
C GLU A 397 -19.05 -6.62 -9.03
N LYS A 398 -19.21 -6.33 -10.33
CA LYS A 398 -18.12 -5.75 -11.11
C LYS A 398 -17.65 -4.41 -10.54
N LYS A 399 -18.56 -3.56 -10.04
CA LYS A 399 -18.19 -2.29 -9.41
C LYS A 399 -17.57 -2.51 -8.04
N VAL A 400 -18.13 -3.42 -7.24
CA VAL A 400 -17.58 -3.84 -5.95
C VAL A 400 -16.16 -4.38 -6.09
N GLU A 401 -15.87 -5.18 -7.11
CA GLU A 401 -14.53 -5.70 -7.40
C GLU A 401 -13.52 -4.59 -7.73
N VAL A 402 -13.94 -3.58 -8.49
CA VAL A 402 -13.10 -2.39 -8.78
C VAL A 402 -12.75 -1.67 -7.47
N PHE A 403 -13.75 -1.38 -6.63
CA PHE A 403 -13.53 -0.77 -5.32
C PHE A 403 -12.63 -1.61 -4.42
N PHE A 404 -12.85 -2.92 -4.40
CA PHE A 404 -12.06 -3.86 -3.60
C PHE A 404 -10.61 -3.91 -4.07
N SER A 405 -10.36 -3.86 -5.39
CA SER A 405 -9.01 -3.80 -5.95
C SER A 405 -8.27 -2.54 -5.51
N ILE A 406 -8.92 -1.38 -5.59
CA ILE A 406 -8.34 -0.10 -5.14
C ILE A 406 -8.07 -0.15 -3.62
N PHE A 407 -9.03 -0.66 -2.84
CA PHE A 407 -8.88 -0.84 -1.40
C PHE A 407 -7.67 -1.72 -1.04
N ASN A 408 -7.54 -2.89 -1.68
CA ASN A 408 -6.41 -3.79 -1.44
C ASN A 408 -5.07 -3.14 -1.80
N ASN A 409 -5.02 -2.31 -2.85
CA ASN A 409 -3.81 -1.57 -3.18
C ASN A 409 -3.43 -0.58 -2.06
N ILE A 410 -4.40 0.08 -1.44
CA ILE A 410 -4.17 0.97 -0.30
C ILE A 410 -3.62 0.17 0.90
N ILE A 411 -4.24 -0.96 1.25
CA ILE A 411 -3.79 -1.82 2.35
C ILE A 411 -2.37 -2.35 2.10
N ASN A 412 -2.09 -2.85 0.89
CA ASN A 412 -0.76 -3.32 0.52
C ASN A 412 0.29 -2.22 0.63
N GLN A 413 -0.03 -1.00 0.22
CA GLN A 413 0.86 0.16 0.37
C GLN A 413 1.09 0.51 1.84
N GLN A 414 0.05 0.48 2.68
CA GLN A 414 0.17 0.72 4.12
C GLN A 414 1.07 -0.33 4.80
N ASN A 415 0.92 -1.60 4.45
CA ASN A 415 1.76 -2.68 4.96
C ASN A 415 3.23 -2.50 4.55
N LEU A 416 3.48 -2.10 3.29
CA LEU A 416 4.83 -1.78 2.82
C LEU A 416 5.43 -0.58 3.57
N ILE A 417 4.64 0.47 3.82
CA ILE A 417 5.06 1.64 4.60
C ILE A 417 5.48 1.21 6.00
N ASN A 418 4.63 0.48 6.73
CA ASN A 418 4.91 -0.01 8.08
C ASN A 418 6.22 -0.83 8.13
N ASN A 419 6.42 -1.70 7.14
CA ASN A 419 7.65 -2.50 7.03
C ASN A 419 8.90 -1.63 6.80
N LEU A 420 8.81 -0.61 5.95
CA LEU A 420 9.93 0.31 5.71
C LEU A 420 10.21 1.20 6.93
N GLU A 421 9.20 1.62 7.66
CA GLU A 421 9.35 2.37 8.92
C GLU A 421 10.03 1.53 10.00
N ASN A 422 9.68 0.24 10.11
CA ASN A 422 10.39 -0.67 11.01
C ASN A 422 11.86 -0.87 10.60
N ARG A 423 12.17 -0.93 9.30
CA ARG A 423 13.56 -0.93 8.81
C ARG A 423 14.29 0.37 9.14
N ILE A 424 13.63 1.52 9.07
CA ILE A 424 14.23 2.80 9.48
C ILE A 424 14.58 2.78 10.97
N LYS A 425 13.71 2.22 11.83
CA LYS A 425 14.02 2.05 13.27
C LYS A 425 15.26 1.18 13.47
N GLN A 426 15.36 0.07 12.75
CA GLN A 426 16.56 -0.78 12.79
C GLN A 426 17.82 -0.02 12.37
N TYR A 427 17.76 0.76 11.28
CA TYR A 427 18.92 1.56 10.85
C TYR A 427 19.34 2.63 11.87
N HIS A 428 18.39 3.20 12.63
CA HIS A 428 18.74 4.10 13.73
C HIS A 428 19.43 3.37 14.88
N GLN A 429 19.01 2.15 15.18
CA GLN A 429 19.71 1.31 16.16
C GLN A 429 21.13 0.99 15.69
N ASP A 430 21.30 0.52 14.45
CA ASP A 430 22.60 0.23 13.86
C ASP A 430 23.53 1.48 13.88
N LEU A 431 22.95 2.67 13.62
CA LEU A 431 23.68 3.94 13.68
C LEU A 431 24.14 4.26 15.11
N SER A 432 23.26 4.06 16.10
CA SER A 432 23.59 4.27 17.52
C SER A 432 24.72 3.33 17.97
N GLU A 433 24.66 2.05 17.59
CA GLU A 433 25.71 1.07 17.88
C GLU A 433 27.04 1.43 17.19
N SER A 434 26.99 1.93 15.96
CA SER A 434 28.18 2.42 15.25
C SER A 434 28.77 3.69 15.90
N GLN A 435 27.93 4.60 16.39
CA GLN A 435 28.36 5.79 17.14
C GLN A 435 29.00 5.43 18.48
N GLN A 436 28.47 4.44 19.18
CA GLN A 436 29.07 3.92 20.40
C GLN A 436 30.46 3.34 20.11
N ARG A 437 30.59 2.47 19.10
CA ARG A 437 31.89 1.90 18.66
C ARG A 437 32.89 2.99 18.28
N TYR A 438 32.44 4.07 17.63
CA TYR A 438 33.27 5.22 17.30
C TYR A 438 33.77 5.95 18.55
N THR A 439 32.89 6.17 19.52
CA THR A 439 33.21 6.82 20.80
C THR A 439 34.22 5.99 21.60
N GLU A 440 34.00 4.68 21.70
CA GLU A 440 34.91 3.74 22.36
C GLU A 440 36.29 3.71 21.67
N SER A 441 36.33 3.67 20.34
CA SER A 441 37.58 3.70 19.57
C SER A 441 38.34 5.01 19.77
N THR A 442 37.62 6.14 19.80
CA THR A 442 38.18 7.46 20.06
C THR A 442 38.75 7.55 21.48
N GLN A 443 38.07 6.96 22.46
CA GLN A 443 38.54 6.90 23.84
C GLN A 443 39.80 6.03 23.96
N LYS A 444 39.81 4.82 23.37
CA LYS A 444 41.00 3.94 23.31
C LYS A 444 42.20 4.67 22.70
N LEU A 445 41.98 5.42 21.62
CA LEU A 445 43.00 6.25 20.99
C LEU A 445 43.55 7.31 21.94
N LYS A 446 42.68 8.07 22.62
CA LYS A 446 43.09 9.10 23.60
C LYS A 446 43.93 8.50 24.73
N GLU A 447 43.49 7.37 25.29
CA GLU A 447 44.24 6.66 26.33
C GLU A 447 45.63 6.24 25.87
N ASN A 448 45.74 5.67 24.67
CA ASN A 448 47.02 5.26 24.10
C ASN A 448 47.95 6.46 23.90
N VAL A 449 47.42 7.59 23.44
CA VAL A 449 48.20 8.81 23.25
C VAL A 449 48.70 9.35 24.58
N ILE A 450 47.82 9.44 25.60
CA ILE A 450 48.19 9.92 26.94
C ILE A 450 49.28 9.04 27.54
N LEU A 451 49.13 7.72 27.44
CA LEU A 451 50.15 6.75 27.86
C LEU A 451 51.49 7.04 27.19
N LEU A 452 51.50 7.14 25.85
CA LEU A 452 52.70 7.40 25.06
C LEU A 452 53.37 8.74 25.44
N GLN A 453 52.59 9.81 25.64
CA GLN A 453 53.13 11.12 26.01
C GLN A 453 53.77 11.12 27.40
N ASN A 454 53.09 10.51 28.38
CA ASN A 454 53.59 10.41 29.75
C ASN A 454 54.87 9.61 29.81
N GLU A 455 54.94 8.48 29.12
CA GLU A 455 56.11 7.61 29.13
C GLU A 455 57.29 8.22 28.37
N LEU A 456 57.04 8.90 27.25
CA LEU A 456 58.08 9.68 26.58
C LEU A 456 58.61 10.81 27.47
N LYS A 457 57.73 11.48 28.24
CA LYS A 457 58.13 12.50 29.21
C LYS A 457 59.02 11.91 30.31
N ASN A 458 58.66 10.75 30.84
CA ASN A 458 59.42 10.06 31.88
C ASN A 458 60.79 9.58 31.37
N LEU A 459 60.83 8.90 30.21
CA LEU A 459 62.04 8.30 29.66
C LEU A 459 63.05 9.34 29.15
N LEU A 460 62.56 10.42 28.53
CA LEU A 460 63.41 11.43 27.88
C LEU A 460 63.52 12.73 28.67
N LYS A 461 62.85 12.83 29.83
CA LYS A 461 62.81 14.02 30.70
C LYS A 461 62.45 15.31 29.95
N LYS A 462 61.59 15.20 28.94
CA LYS A 462 61.20 16.32 28.05
C LYS A 462 59.75 16.14 27.61
N GLU A 463 59.01 17.24 27.49
CA GLU A 463 57.63 17.18 27.03
C GLU A 463 57.51 16.95 25.53
N TYR A 464 56.70 15.95 25.17
CA TYR A 464 56.36 15.59 23.79
C TYR A 464 54.87 15.73 23.54
N ILE A 465 54.53 16.37 22.42
CA ILE A 465 53.16 16.47 21.92
C ILE A 465 53.04 15.56 20.72
N ILE A 466 52.19 14.54 20.79
CA ILE A 466 51.90 13.67 19.66
C ILE A 466 50.77 14.31 18.83
N LYS A 467 51.08 14.79 17.63
CA LYS A 467 50.14 15.42 16.69
C LYS A 467 49.58 14.39 15.71
N GLY A 468 48.33 14.61 15.26
CA GLY A 468 47.65 13.74 14.29
C GLY A 468 46.34 13.13 14.78
N ILE A 469 45.85 13.53 15.96
CA ILE A 469 44.57 13.06 16.54
C ILE A 469 43.40 14.00 16.21
N ASN A 470 43.70 15.22 15.77
CA ASN A 470 42.69 16.20 15.37
C ASN A 470 42.78 16.43 13.86
N LYS A 471 41.75 16.00 13.14
CA LYS A 471 41.20 16.79 12.04
C LYS A 471 40.04 17.58 12.59
#